data_AF-A0A6J7CPD7-F1
#
_entry.id   AF-A0A6J7CPD7-F1
#
_cell.length_a   1.000
_cell.length_b   1.000
_cell.length_c   1.000
_cell.angle_alpha   90.00
_cell.angle_beta   90.00
_cell.angle_gamma   90.00
#
_symmetry.space_group_name_H-M   'P 1'
#
loop_
_entity.id
_entity.type
_entity.pdbx_description
1 polymer ?
#
loop_
_entity_poly.entity_id
_entity_poly.type
_entity_poly.pdbx_seq_one_letter_code
_entity_poly.pdbx_strand_id
1 'polypeptide(L)'
;MSADIGCHLFSINAPFNIGATTMGYGLGSAGAAALNGKDGKKRPIAIMGDGGFWHNGLTSGVGNAVFNENDQLLVIVDNAYSAATGGQDILSSKADNPLRSTKHSIEKAVRGVGVRWSRTMTNTFKVDEMRDLFKEALTSTEKGPKVIIAQSECTLNRTRREKPLIAKRIKEGKRVVRERFGVDPETCTGDHSCIRISGCPSLTIGPNPDPMRQDPIATVLNSCVGCGLCGENAHAAALCPSFYRTEIITNPSRWDRMKTAIRSRYIEFLQHGVERRLAGLEPS
;
A
#
# COMPACT_ATOMS: atom_id res chain seq x y z
N MET A 1 -11.81 14.82 8.26
CA MET A 1 -11.75 13.87 7.12
C MET A 1 -12.95 12.95 7.22
N SER A 2 -13.68 12.76 6.12
CA SER A 2 -14.82 11.85 6.02
C SER A 2 -14.41 10.59 5.26
N ALA A 3 -14.92 9.41 5.64
CA ALA A 3 -14.58 8.15 4.98
C ALA A 3 -15.84 7.34 4.68
N ASP A 4 -15.92 6.77 3.48
CA ASP A 4 -16.96 5.81 3.11
C ASP A 4 -16.63 4.39 3.57
N ILE A 5 -17.66 3.55 3.70
CA ILE A 5 -17.53 2.13 3.99
C ILE A 5 -16.69 1.46 2.89
N GLY A 6 -15.61 0.83 3.31
CA GLY A 6 -14.69 0.06 2.48
C GLY A 6 -13.41 -0.28 3.25
N CYS A 7 -12.47 -1.01 2.63
CA CYS A 7 -11.22 -1.37 3.32
C CYS A 7 -10.40 -0.16 3.77
N HIS A 8 -10.53 0.97 3.07
CA HIS A 8 -9.85 2.23 3.40
C HIS A 8 -10.40 2.90 4.68
N LEU A 9 -11.65 2.59 5.07
CA LEU A 9 -12.28 3.11 6.29
C LEU A 9 -11.51 2.72 7.55
N PHE A 10 -10.87 1.55 7.57
CA PHE A 10 -10.16 1.06 8.76
C PHE A 10 -8.99 1.93 9.21
N SER A 11 -8.60 2.94 8.42
CA SER A 11 -7.70 4.02 8.84
C SER A 11 -8.25 4.81 10.05
N ILE A 12 -9.54 4.78 10.35
CA ILE A 12 -10.11 5.39 11.57
C ILE A 12 -9.68 4.68 12.86
N ASN A 13 -9.26 3.42 12.78
CA ASN A 13 -8.87 2.63 13.94
C ASN A 13 -7.39 2.87 14.28
N ALA A 14 -6.99 2.46 15.49
CA ALA A 14 -5.59 2.39 15.86
C ALA A 14 -4.79 1.48 14.89
N PRO A 15 -3.52 1.81 14.57
CA PRO A 15 -2.72 2.92 15.10
C PRO A 15 -2.93 4.26 14.37
N PHE A 16 -3.70 4.28 13.29
CA PHE A 16 -3.79 5.44 12.39
C PHE A 16 -4.66 6.55 12.97
N ASN A 17 -5.86 6.22 13.48
CA ASN A 17 -6.81 7.21 14.00
C ASN A 17 -7.08 8.36 13.01
N ILE A 18 -7.14 8.05 11.72
CA ILE A 18 -7.35 9.00 10.62
C ILE A 18 -8.79 8.90 10.12
N GLY A 19 -9.58 9.94 10.38
CA GLY A 19 -10.97 10.06 9.91
C GLY A 19 -11.94 10.26 11.07
N ALA A 20 -13.08 10.90 10.79
CA ALA A 20 -14.04 11.33 11.82
C ALA A 20 -15.45 10.76 11.62
N THR A 21 -15.76 10.24 10.43
CA THR A 21 -17.11 9.78 10.08
C THR A 21 -17.04 8.49 9.27
N THR A 22 -18.04 7.64 9.49
CA THR A 22 -18.30 6.42 8.71
C THR A 22 -19.55 6.66 7.88
N MET A 23 -19.37 6.87 6.59
CA MET A 23 -20.46 7.10 5.63
C MET A 23 -20.63 5.87 4.73
N GLY A 24 -21.83 5.64 4.19
CA GLY A 24 -22.09 4.52 3.30
C GLY A 24 -22.38 4.97 1.87
N TYR A 25 -22.25 4.05 0.91
CA TYR A 25 -22.82 4.20 -0.43
C TYR A 25 -22.40 5.48 -1.19
N GLY A 26 -21.15 5.94 -1.04
CA GLY A 26 -20.64 7.09 -1.79
C GLY A 26 -20.99 8.45 -1.17
N LEU A 27 -21.37 8.51 0.11
CA LEU A 27 -21.79 9.74 0.78
C LEU A 27 -20.64 10.47 1.49
N GLY A 28 -19.44 9.90 1.52
CA GLY A 28 -18.29 10.44 2.23
C GLY A 28 -17.93 11.87 1.81
N SER A 29 -17.92 12.13 0.50
CA SER A 29 -17.66 13.46 -0.06
C SER A 29 -18.79 14.46 0.21
N ALA A 30 -20.04 14.01 0.10
CA ALA A 30 -21.20 14.85 0.42
C ALA A 30 -21.20 15.27 1.90
N GLY A 31 -20.89 14.34 2.81
CA GLY A 31 -20.78 14.63 4.24
C GLY A 31 -19.63 15.58 4.58
N ALA A 32 -18.53 15.53 3.82
CA ALA A 32 -17.42 16.47 3.99
C ALA A 32 -17.73 17.88 3.44
N ALA A 33 -18.72 18.02 2.56
CA ALA A 33 -19.02 19.27 1.88
C ALA A 33 -19.43 20.39 2.86
N ALA A 34 -20.12 20.04 3.95
CA ALA A 34 -20.51 20.99 5.00
C ALA A 34 -19.31 21.65 5.72
N LEU A 35 -18.14 21.01 5.67
CA LEU A 35 -16.91 21.52 6.27
C LEU A 35 -16.11 22.43 5.32
N ASN A 36 -16.58 22.61 4.07
CA ASN A 36 -15.95 23.49 3.09
C ASN A 36 -16.49 24.93 3.21
N GLY A 37 -16.20 25.58 4.32
CA GLY A 37 -16.51 27.01 4.51
C GLY A 37 -15.59 27.89 3.66
N LYS A 38 -16.12 28.99 3.10
CA LYS A 38 -15.32 29.99 2.35
C LYS A 38 -14.19 30.59 3.19
N ASP A 39 -14.38 30.66 4.51
CA ASP A 39 -13.39 31.13 5.49
C ASP A 39 -12.57 29.99 6.12
N GLY A 40 -12.72 28.76 5.62
CA GLY A 40 -12.04 27.58 6.13
C GLY A 40 -10.54 27.64 5.85
N LYS A 41 -9.72 27.70 6.91
CA LYS A 41 -8.25 27.66 6.79
C LYS A 41 -7.70 26.32 6.30
N LYS A 42 -8.53 25.26 6.27
CA LYS A 42 -8.13 23.90 5.91
C LYS A 42 -9.11 23.29 4.92
N ARG A 43 -8.57 22.60 3.92
CA ARG A 43 -9.32 21.89 2.90
C ARG A 43 -9.89 20.58 3.48
N PRO A 44 -11.21 20.32 3.39
CA PRO A 44 -11.75 19.04 3.83
C PRO A 44 -11.30 17.91 2.88
N ILE A 45 -11.00 16.76 3.47
CA ILE A 45 -10.61 15.54 2.75
C ILE A 45 -11.70 14.49 2.93
N ALA A 46 -12.13 13.89 1.82
CA ALA A 46 -13.00 12.74 1.79
C ALA A 46 -12.27 11.55 1.14
N ILE A 47 -12.38 10.36 1.73
CA ILE A 47 -11.88 9.12 1.13
C ILE A 47 -13.04 8.21 0.78
N MET A 48 -13.01 7.67 -0.44
CA MET A 48 -14.04 6.84 -1.01
C MET A 48 -13.41 5.67 -1.77
N GLY A 49 -14.06 4.51 -1.76
CA GLY A 49 -13.68 3.39 -2.65
C GLY A 49 -14.36 3.51 -4.01
N ASP A 50 -13.76 2.94 -5.04
CA ASP A 50 -14.38 2.71 -6.36
C ASP A 50 -15.82 2.17 -6.29
N GLY A 51 -16.11 1.20 -5.41
CA GLY A 51 -17.46 0.69 -5.21
C GLY A 51 -18.47 1.77 -4.74
N GLY A 52 -18.07 2.60 -3.77
CA GLY A 52 -18.90 3.71 -3.30
C GLY A 52 -19.07 4.80 -4.37
N PHE A 53 -18.01 5.06 -5.13
CA PHE A 53 -18.01 6.00 -6.24
C PHE A 53 -19.02 5.63 -7.32
N TRP A 54 -18.99 4.38 -7.78
CA TRP A 54 -19.93 3.91 -8.80
C TRP A 54 -21.34 3.67 -8.27
N HIS A 55 -21.52 3.50 -6.97
CA HIS A 55 -22.85 3.31 -6.39
C HIS A 55 -23.65 4.63 -6.33
N ASN A 56 -23.11 5.68 -5.70
CA ASN A 56 -23.72 7.03 -5.77
C ASN A 56 -22.69 8.17 -5.74
N GLY A 57 -21.42 7.91 -5.44
CA GLY A 57 -20.44 8.97 -5.20
C GLY A 57 -20.19 9.90 -6.38
N LEU A 58 -20.41 9.45 -7.62
CA LEU A 58 -20.36 10.31 -8.81
C LEU A 58 -21.40 11.42 -8.77
N THR A 59 -22.64 11.12 -8.36
CA THR A 59 -23.73 12.11 -8.36
C THR A 59 -23.78 12.89 -7.05
N SER A 60 -23.80 12.19 -5.91
CA SER A 60 -23.96 12.80 -4.58
C SER A 60 -22.69 13.51 -4.09
N GLY A 61 -21.52 12.99 -4.45
CA GLY A 61 -20.22 13.56 -4.09
C GLY A 61 -19.69 14.50 -5.16
N VAL A 62 -19.27 13.94 -6.30
CA VAL A 62 -18.54 14.69 -7.33
C VAL A 62 -19.42 15.74 -8.02
N GLY A 63 -20.60 15.36 -8.50
CA GLY A 63 -21.52 16.27 -9.17
C GLY A 63 -21.92 17.45 -8.29
N ASN A 64 -22.28 17.18 -7.03
CA ASN A 64 -22.59 18.23 -6.07
C ASN A 64 -21.39 19.13 -5.76
N ALA A 65 -20.19 18.57 -5.65
CA ALA A 65 -18.97 19.33 -5.40
C ALA A 65 -18.62 20.25 -6.58
N VAL A 66 -18.83 19.80 -7.82
CA VAL A 66 -18.65 20.63 -9.02
C VAL A 66 -19.69 21.75 -9.03
N PHE A 67 -20.96 21.43 -8.81
CA PHE A 67 -22.06 22.40 -8.79
C PHE A 67 -21.85 23.51 -7.77
N ASN A 68 -21.40 23.17 -6.57
CA ASN A 68 -21.17 24.13 -5.48
C ASN A 68 -19.76 24.75 -5.49
N GLU A 69 -18.95 24.48 -6.52
CA GLU A 69 -17.53 24.88 -6.58
C GLU A 69 -16.75 24.53 -5.30
N ASN A 70 -17.07 23.39 -4.70
CA ASN A 70 -16.55 22.98 -3.42
C ASN A 70 -15.06 22.66 -3.55
N ASP A 71 -14.22 23.27 -2.71
CA ASP A 71 -12.77 23.16 -2.79
C ASP A 71 -12.26 21.92 -2.04
N GLN A 72 -13.08 20.92 -1.73
CA GLN A 72 -12.63 19.69 -1.07
C GLN A 72 -11.63 18.86 -1.90
N LEU A 73 -10.87 18.02 -1.21
CA LEU A 73 -10.09 16.94 -1.80
C LEU A 73 -10.83 15.61 -1.64
N LEU A 74 -11.23 15.00 -2.74
CA LEU A 74 -11.75 13.65 -2.79
C LEU A 74 -10.65 12.68 -3.22
N VAL A 75 -10.39 11.67 -2.41
CA VAL A 75 -9.47 10.56 -2.72
C VAL A 75 -10.31 9.33 -3.02
N ILE A 76 -10.22 8.84 -4.25
CA ILE A 76 -10.91 7.63 -4.69
C ILE A 76 -9.89 6.48 -4.76
N VAL A 77 -10.09 5.47 -3.91
CA VAL A 77 -9.28 4.24 -3.90
C VAL A 77 -9.86 3.28 -4.92
N ASP A 78 -9.20 3.18 -6.08
CA ASP A 78 -9.58 2.31 -7.18
C ASP A 78 -8.78 1.01 -7.12
N ASN A 79 -9.37 -0.01 -6.51
CA ASN A 79 -8.74 -1.32 -6.35
C ASN A 79 -9.27 -2.37 -7.32
N ALA A 80 -10.08 -1.92 -8.29
CA ALA A 80 -10.72 -2.67 -9.37
C ALA A 80 -11.81 -3.65 -8.91
N TYR A 81 -12.28 -3.57 -7.66
CA TYR A 81 -13.27 -4.48 -7.10
C TYR A 81 -14.03 -3.83 -5.95
N SER A 82 -15.24 -4.31 -5.65
CA SER A 82 -15.82 -4.12 -4.31
C SER A 82 -15.08 -5.01 -3.30
N ALA A 83 -13.87 -4.62 -2.89
CA ALA A 83 -12.95 -5.46 -2.13
C ALA A 83 -13.50 -5.86 -0.75
N ALA A 84 -14.10 -4.92 -0.02
CA ALA A 84 -14.55 -5.14 1.36
C ALA A 84 -15.66 -6.21 1.47
N THR A 85 -16.48 -6.37 0.43
CA THR A 85 -17.64 -7.26 0.41
C THR A 85 -17.37 -8.61 -0.26
N GLY A 86 -16.12 -8.89 -0.63
CA GLY A 86 -15.73 -10.19 -1.20
C GLY A 86 -15.14 -10.15 -2.61
N GLY A 87 -15.03 -8.97 -3.23
CA GLY A 87 -14.35 -8.80 -4.52
C GLY A 87 -15.28 -8.86 -5.73
N GLN A 88 -16.49 -8.32 -5.62
CA GLN A 88 -17.44 -8.25 -6.72
C GLN A 88 -16.97 -7.31 -7.84
N ASP A 89 -17.28 -7.65 -9.08
CA ASP A 89 -17.06 -6.76 -10.23
C ASP A 89 -17.97 -5.53 -10.17
N ILE A 90 -17.37 -4.38 -10.46
CA ILE A 90 -17.96 -3.05 -10.55
C ILE A 90 -17.53 -2.38 -11.88
N LEU A 91 -18.00 -1.16 -12.14
CA LEU A 91 -17.74 -0.48 -13.42
C LEU A 91 -16.25 -0.30 -13.72
N SER A 92 -15.41 0.03 -12.72
CA SER A 92 -13.95 0.14 -12.89
C SER A 92 -13.19 -1.19 -12.80
N SER A 93 -13.88 -2.33 -12.65
CA SER A 93 -13.21 -3.62 -12.61
C SER A 93 -12.44 -3.90 -13.89
N LYS A 94 -11.26 -4.52 -13.73
CA LYS A 94 -10.36 -4.83 -14.86
C LYS A 94 -10.59 -6.23 -15.44
N ALA A 95 -11.40 -7.06 -14.77
CA ALA A 95 -11.71 -8.40 -15.23
C ALA A 95 -12.52 -8.37 -16.53
N ASP A 96 -12.21 -9.32 -17.43
CA ASP A 96 -13.03 -9.59 -18.61
C ASP A 96 -14.30 -10.31 -18.17
N ASN A 97 -15.46 -9.69 -18.40
CA ASN A 97 -16.74 -10.24 -18.02
C ASN A 97 -17.67 -10.26 -19.25
N PRO A 98 -18.10 -11.45 -19.73
CA PRO A 98 -18.92 -11.54 -20.95
C PRO A 98 -20.33 -10.97 -20.79
N LEU A 99 -20.80 -10.79 -19.54
CA LEU A 99 -22.16 -10.34 -19.23
C LEU A 99 -22.22 -8.89 -18.74
N ARG A 100 -21.08 -8.22 -18.55
CA ARG A 100 -21.02 -6.90 -17.90
C ARG A 100 -20.13 -5.93 -18.65
N SER A 101 -20.53 -4.66 -18.63
CA SER A 101 -19.70 -3.56 -19.11
C SER A 101 -18.74 -3.12 -17.99
N THR A 102 -17.45 -3.46 -18.12
CA THR A 102 -16.39 -3.15 -17.14
C THR A 102 -15.33 -2.22 -17.75
N LYS A 103 -14.24 -1.93 -17.03
CA LYS A 103 -13.12 -1.06 -17.45
C LYS A 103 -13.50 0.41 -17.68
N HIS A 104 -14.55 0.88 -17.03
CA HIS A 104 -14.92 2.30 -17.03
C HIS A 104 -13.96 3.10 -16.17
N SER A 105 -13.37 4.15 -16.75
CA SER A 105 -12.39 4.98 -16.05
C SER A 105 -13.10 5.98 -15.12
N ILE A 106 -12.73 5.94 -13.83
CA ILE A 106 -13.16 6.92 -12.83
C ILE A 106 -12.70 8.32 -13.25
N GLU A 107 -11.49 8.47 -13.77
CA GLU A 107 -10.96 9.76 -14.23
C GLU A 107 -11.82 10.37 -15.34
N LYS A 108 -12.19 9.57 -16.35
CA LYS A 108 -13.08 10.03 -17.43
C LYS A 108 -14.45 10.44 -16.89
N ALA A 109 -15.00 9.67 -15.94
CA ALA A 109 -16.30 9.98 -15.34
C ALA A 109 -16.26 11.31 -14.56
N VAL A 110 -15.28 11.52 -13.68
CA VAL A 110 -15.19 12.77 -12.90
C VAL A 110 -14.91 13.99 -13.78
N ARG A 111 -14.07 13.84 -14.81
CA ARG A 111 -13.83 14.92 -15.79
C ARG A 111 -15.09 15.22 -16.61
N GLY A 112 -15.83 14.19 -17.02
CA GLY A 112 -17.09 14.34 -17.75
C GLY A 112 -18.16 15.10 -16.97
N VAL A 113 -18.13 15.03 -15.64
CA VAL A 113 -19.02 15.81 -14.76
C VAL A 113 -18.56 17.26 -14.54
N GLY A 114 -17.30 17.59 -14.86
CA GLY A 114 -16.77 18.95 -14.79
C GLY A 114 -15.60 19.16 -13.81
N VAL A 115 -15.03 18.08 -13.25
CA VAL A 115 -13.81 18.19 -12.44
C VAL A 115 -12.62 18.58 -13.33
N ARG A 116 -12.01 19.73 -13.04
CA ARG A 116 -10.83 20.23 -13.77
C ARG A 116 -9.53 19.64 -13.21
N TRP A 117 -9.37 19.67 -11.89
CA TRP A 117 -8.22 19.10 -11.20
C TRP A 117 -8.48 17.63 -10.85
N SER A 118 -7.95 16.73 -11.67
CA SER A 118 -7.92 15.29 -11.39
C SER A 118 -6.54 14.72 -11.71
N ARG A 119 -6.08 13.79 -10.86
CA ARG A 119 -4.80 13.08 -11.00
C ARG A 119 -4.99 11.60 -10.66
N THR A 120 -4.50 10.73 -11.53
CA THR A 120 -4.53 9.27 -11.31
C THR A 120 -3.13 8.77 -11.00
N MET A 121 -2.94 8.17 -9.83
CA MET A 121 -1.73 7.43 -9.48
C MET A 121 -1.96 5.94 -9.70
N THR A 122 -1.27 5.35 -10.67
CA THR A 122 -1.43 3.93 -11.03
C THR A 122 -0.63 2.97 -10.17
N ASN A 123 0.29 3.48 -9.34
CA ASN A 123 1.04 2.70 -8.39
C ASN A 123 1.07 3.40 -7.02
N THR A 124 0.16 3.02 -6.13
CA THR A 124 0.03 3.63 -4.80
C THR A 124 1.09 3.13 -3.82
N PHE A 125 1.94 2.17 -4.21
CA PHE A 125 3.03 1.69 -3.38
C PHE A 125 4.23 2.64 -3.36
N LYS A 126 4.29 3.61 -4.28
CA LYS A 126 5.27 4.69 -4.26
C LYS A 126 4.80 5.80 -3.32
N VAL A 127 5.19 5.68 -2.07
CA VAL A 127 4.65 6.47 -0.96
C VAL A 127 5.10 7.94 -1.03
N ASP A 128 6.32 8.18 -1.50
CA ASP A 128 6.88 9.50 -1.75
C ASP A 128 6.09 10.27 -2.82
N GLU A 129 5.83 9.63 -3.97
CA GLU A 129 5.05 10.20 -5.07
C GLU A 129 3.60 10.45 -4.62
N MET A 130 3.00 9.53 -3.85
CA MET A 130 1.67 9.73 -3.26
C MET A 130 1.65 10.93 -2.30
N ARG A 131 2.61 11.02 -1.38
CA ARG A 131 2.73 12.15 -0.44
C ARG A 131 2.81 13.48 -1.20
N ASP A 132 3.64 13.55 -2.23
CA ASP A 132 3.85 14.78 -2.97
C ASP A 132 2.62 15.15 -3.82
N LEU A 133 1.89 14.17 -4.35
CA LEU A 133 0.59 14.39 -4.98
C LEU A 133 -0.46 14.93 -4.00
N PHE A 134 -0.49 14.42 -2.76
CA PHE A 134 -1.36 14.97 -1.72
C PHE A 134 -0.98 16.42 -1.38
N LYS A 135 0.31 16.74 -1.29
CA LYS A 135 0.77 18.13 -1.08
C LYS A 135 0.32 19.02 -2.24
N GLU A 136 0.56 18.63 -3.49
CA GLU A 136 0.11 19.36 -4.68
C GLU A 136 -1.39 19.67 -4.61
N ALA A 137 -2.22 18.66 -4.29
CA ALA A 137 -3.67 18.81 -4.21
C ALA A 137 -4.10 19.78 -3.10
N LEU A 138 -3.46 19.70 -1.93
CA LEU A 138 -3.82 20.49 -0.76
C LEU A 138 -3.32 21.94 -0.84
N THR A 139 -2.19 22.18 -1.52
CA THR A 139 -1.59 23.51 -1.69
C THR A 139 -1.95 24.19 -3.01
N SER A 140 -2.63 23.49 -3.93
CA SER A 140 -3.07 24.07 -5.20
C SER A 140 -3.97 25.29 -4.99
N THR A 141 -3.70 26.33 -5.76
CA THR A 141 -4.50 27.57 -5.79
C THR A 141 -5.68 27.50 -6.77
N GLU A 142 -5.71 26.48 -7.64
CA GLU A 142 -6.86 26.22 -8.52
C GLU A 142 -8.13 26.08 -7.67
N LYS A 143 -9.28 26.51 -8.17
CA LYS A 143 -10.57 26.46 -7.44
C LYS A 143 -11.47 25.34 -7.96
N GLY A 144 -12.32 24.81 -7.07
CA GLY A 144 -13.26 23.71 -7.32
C GLY A 144 -12.79 22.37 -6.74
N PRO A 145 -13.49 21.26 -6.97
CA PRO A 145 -13.15 19.98 -6.34
C PRO A 145 -11.84 19.40 -6.88
N LYS A 146 -11.04 18.81 -6.00
CA LYS A 146 -9.80 18.10 -6.34
C LYS A 146 -10.06 16.62 -6.22
N VAL A 147 -9.67 15.85 -7.23
CA VAL A 147 -9.84 14.39 -7.21
C VAL A 147 -8.50 13.69 -7.42
N ILE A 148 -8.07 12.93 -6.42
CA ILE A 148 -6.97 11.96 -6.55
C ILE A 148 -7.58 10.58 -6.74
N ILE A 149 -7.19 9.87 -7.80
CA ILE A 149 -7.56 8.48 -8.03
C ILE A 149 -6.33 7.63 -7.70
N ALA A 150 -6.36 7.02 -6.52
CA ALA A 150 -5.33 6.12 -6.01
C ALA A 150 -5.63 4.71 -6.55
N GLN A 151 -5.07 4.39 -7.72
CA GLN A 151 -5.37 3.16 -8.44
C GLN A 151 -4.31 2.09 -8.17
N SER A 152 -4.67 1.02 -7.47
CA SER A 152 -3.81 -0.17 -7.28
C SER A 152 -4.66 -1.37 -6.89
N GLU A 153 -4.40 -2.50 -7.55
CA GLU A 153 -5.22 -3.70 -7.39
C GLU A 153 -5.24 -4.20 -5.94
N CYS A 154 -6.41 -4.62 -5.46
CA CYS A 154 -6.56 -5.26 -4.16
C CYS A 154 -5.62 -6.49 -4.04
N THR A 155 -4.66 -6.43 -3.13
CA THR A 155 -3.65 -7.48 -2.91
C THR A 155 -4.27 -8.86 -2.61
N LEU A 156 -5.42 -8.91 -1.94
CA LEU A 156 -6.12 -10.17 -1.66
C LEU A 156 -6.66 -10.82 -2.95
N ASN A 157 -7.32 -10.05 -3.81
CA ASN A 157 -7.83 -10.55 -5.10
C ASN A 157 -6.68 -10.90 -6.05
N ARG A 158 -5.64 -10.06 -6.11
CA ARG A 158 -4.41 -10.35 -6.84
C ARG A 158 -3.82 -11.69 -6.40
N THR A 159 -3.69 -11.89 -5.09
CA THR A 159 -3.16 -13.14 -4.50
C THR A 159 -4.03 -14.35 -4.83
N ARG A 160 -5.37 -14.22 -4.80
CA ARG A 160 -6.30 -15.30 -5.20
C ARG A 160 -6.11 -15.70 -6.66
N ARG A 161 -5.87 -14.74 -7.56
CA ARG A 161 -5.60 -14.99 -8.98
C ARG A 161 -4.21 -15.58 -9.23
N GLU A 162 -3.18 -15.01 -8.60
CA GLU A 162 -1.78 -15.34 -8.91
C GLU A 162 -1.30 -16.63 -8.25
N LYS A 163 -1.76 -16.96 -7.03
CA LYS A 163 -1.30 -18.16 -6.31
C LYS A 163 -1.48 -19.46 -7.10
N PRO A 164 -2.65 -19.77 -7.70
CA PRO A 164 -2.83 -20.99 -8.50
C PRO A 164 -1.92 -21.01 -9.74
N LEU A 165 -1.74 -19.88 -10.41
CA LEU A 165 -0.89 -19.75 -11.59
C LEU A 165 0.58 -19.98 -11.24
N ILE A 166 1.03 -19.43 -10.12
CA ILE A 166 2.38 -19.64 -9.58
C ILE A 166 2.57 -21.11 -9.21
N ALA A 167 1.61 -21.73 -8.51
CA ALA A 167 1.67 -23.15 -8.16
C ALA A 167 1.76 -24.04 -9.41
N LYS A 168 1.02 -23.73 -10.47
CA LYS A 168 1.09 -24.43 -11.76
C LYS A 168 2.49 -24.28 -12.39
N ARG A 169 3.05 -23.07 -12.44
CA ARG A 169 4.42 -22.83 -12.96
C ARG A 169 5.48 -23.59 -12.17
N ILE A 170 5.36 -23.67 -10.85
CA ILE A 170 6.27 -24.43 -9.99
C ILE A 170 6.21 -25.92 -10.35
N LYS A 171 5.00 -26.49 -10.51
CA LYS A 171 4.80 -27.90 -10.92
C LYS A 171 5.36 -28.17 -12.33
N GLU A 172 5.29 -27.20 -13.22
CA GLU A 172 5.88 -27.26 -14.58
C GLU A 172 7.40 -27.11 -14.59
N GLY A 173 8.08 -27.02 -13.44
CA GLY A 173 9.53 -26.85 -13.37
C GLY A 173 10.03 -25.45 -13.78
N LYS A 174 9.13 -24.48 -13.96
CA LYS A 174 9.49 -23.11 -14.35
C LYS A 174 10.09 -22.36 -13.17
N ARG A 175 11.10 -21.53 -13.45
CA ARG A 175 11.72 -20.62 -12.47
C ARG A 175 10.69 -19.61 -11.98
N VAL A 176 10.50 -19.54 -10.67
CA VAL A 176 9.62 -18.57 -10.00
C VAL A 176 10.44 -17.82 -8.97
N VAL A 177 10.34 -16.49 -9.00
CA VAL A 177 10.94 -15.60 -7.98
C VAL A 177 9.83 -15.01 -7.15
N ARG A 178 9.99 -15.04 -5.84
CA ARG A 178 9.10 -14.38 -4.89
C ARG A 178 9.91 -13.45 -4.02
N GLU A 179 9.53 -12.19 -4.00
CA GLU A 179 10.11 -11.22 -3.08
C GLU A 179 9.56 -11.47 -1.67
N ARG A 180 10.44 -11.32 -0.68
CA ARG A 180 10.08 -11.34 0.72
C ARG A 180 10.84 -10.22 1.41
N PHE A 181 10.19 -9.60 2.37
CA PHE A 181 10.79 -8.56 3.21
C PHE A 181 11.12 -9.14 4.57
N GLY A 182 12.21 -8.65 5.16
CA GLY A 182 12.65 -8.99 6.50
C GLY A 182 13.16 -7.75 7.23
N VAL A 183 13.37 -7.91 8.52
CA VAL A 183 13.95 -6.91 9.40
C VAL A 183 15.22 -7.53 9.98
N ASP A 184 16.34 -6.85 9.81
CA ASP A 184 17.62 -7.23 10.39
C ASP A 184 17.61 -6.96 11.91
N PRO A 185 17.74 -8.00 12.75
CA PRO A 185 17.73 -7.86 14.21
C PRO A 185 18.90 -7.04 14.76
N GLU A 186 20.07 -7.06 14.10
CA GLU A 186 21.26 -6.35 14.60
C GLU A 186 21.09 -4.84 14.43
N THR A 187 20.54 -4.44 13.28
CA THR A 187 20.28 -3.04 12.93
C THR A 187 18.98 -2.49 13.53
N CYS A 188 18.01 -3.34 13.90
CA CYS A 188 16.73 -2.90 14.43
C CYS A 188 16.91 -2.22 15.80
N THR A 189 16.35 -1.02 15.94
CA THR A 189 16.39 -0.24 17.19
C THR A 189 15.25 -0.57 18.16
N GLY A 190 14.20 -1.26 17.71
CA GLY A 190 13.04 -1.59 18.54
C GLY A 190 12.02 -0.45 18.73
N ASP A 191 12.08 0.62 17.91
CA ASP A 191 11.16 1.77 18.02
C ASP A 191 9.71 1.47 17.54
N HIS A 192 9.56 0.38 16.78
CA HIS A 192 8.32 -0.11 16.14
C HIS A 192 7.57 0.94 15.30
N SER A 193 8.27 1.99 14.84
CA SER A 193 7.67 3.05 14.00
C SER A 193 7.16 2.49 12.67
N CYS A 194 7.87 1.51 12.12
CA CYS A 194 7.52 0.81 10.89
C CYS A 194 6.16 0.07 10.96
N ILE A 195 5.81 -0.48 12.13
CA ILE A 195 4.51 -1.13 12.38
C ILE A 195 3.40 -0.09 12.37
N ARG A 196 3.60 1.01 13.10
CA ARG A 196 2.60 2.08 13.26
C ARG A 196 2.30 2.80 11.94
N ILE A 197 3.31 3.02 11.12
CA ILE A 197 3.17 3.72 9.84
C ILE A 197 2.66 2.80 8.73
N SER A 198 3.06 1.53 8.73
CA SER A 198 2.64 0.62 7.66
C SER A 198 1.29 -0.03 7.90
N GLY A 199 0.92 -0.30 9.16
CA GLY A 199 -0.28 -1.07 9.50
C GLY A 199 -0.33 -2.44 8.81
N CYS A 200 0.84 -3.03 8.50
CA CYS A 200 0.92 -4.28 7.77
C CYS A 200 0.50 -5.44 8.70
N PRO A 201 -0.50 -6.27 8.33
CA PRO A 201 -0.93 -7.40 9.17
C PRO A 201 0.12 -8.51 9.29
N SER A 202 1.16 -8.48 8.44
CA SER A 202 2.27 -9.44 8.47
C SER A 202 3.52 -8.88 9.14
N LEU A 203 3.47 -7.67 9.71
CA LEU A 203 4.58 -7.07 10.46
C LEU A 203 4.18 -6.95 11.94
N THR A 204 4.85 -7.69 12.81
CA THR A 204 4.53 -7.81 14.24
C THR A 204 5.77 -7.62 15.09
N ILE A 205 5.60 -7.66 16.41
CA ILE A 205 6.69 -7.65 17.39
C ILE A 205 7.10 -9.10 17.69
N GLY A 206 8.40 -9.37 17.75
CA GLY A 206 8.99 -10.66 18.07
C GLY A 206 10.17 -10.54 19.04
N PRO A 207 10.62 -11.64 19.64
CA PRO A 207 11.77 -11.64 20.54
C PRO A 207 13.06 -11.30 19.78
N ASN A 208 14.00 -10.66 20.48
CA ASN A 208 15.35 -10.45 19.95
C ASN A 208 16.12 -11.79 19.94
N PRO A 209 16.79 -12.16 18.84
CA PRO A 209 17.64 -13.35 18.82
C PRO A 209 18.90 -13.23 19.70
N ASP A 210 19.33 -12.01 20.03
CA ASP A 210 20.45 -11.77 20.94
C ASP A 210 19.98 -11.84 22.41
N PRO A 211 20.48 -12.82 23.22
CA PRO A 211 20.11 -12.96 24.62
C PRO A 211 20.44 -11.73 25.49
N MET A 212 21.39 -10.89 25.05
CA MET A 212 21.80 -9.69 25.78
C MET A 212 20.89 -8.49 25.52
N ARG A 213 20.04 -8.54 24.48
CA ARG A 213 19.10 -7.47 24.13
C ARG A 213 17.67 -7.90 24.45
N GLN A 214 17.08 -7.28 25.47
CA GLN A 214 15.71 -7.60 25.90
C GLN A 214 14.63 -6.89 25.08
N ASP A 215 14.98 -5.79 24.38
CA ASP A 215 14.02 -5.03 23.59
C ASP A 215 13.53 -5.86 22.39
N PRO A 216 12.21 -6.01 22.23
CA PRO A 216 11.66 -6.81 21.16
C PRO A 216 11.78 -6.08 19.82
N ILE A 217 11.88 -6.84 18.74
CA ILE A 217 12.16 -6.32 17.40
C ILE A 217 10.96 -6.47 16.47
N ALA A 218 10.92 -5.67 15.42
CA ALA A 218 9.95 -5.87 14.35
C ALA A 218 10.27 -7.18 13.60
N THR A 219 9.24 -7.99 13.33
CA THR A 219 9.35 -9.31 12.73
C THR A 219 8.31 -9.47 11.61
N VAL A 220 8.75 -9.99 10.45
CA VAL A 220 7.88 -10.24 9.30
C VAL A 220 7.39 -11.69 9.30
N LEU A 221 6.08 -11.88 9.42
CA LEU A 221 5.43 -13.19 9.43
C LEU A 221 5.46 -13.89 8.06
N ASN A 222 5.32 -15.21 8.06
CA ASN A 222 5.20 -16.03 6.84
C ASN A 222 3.94 -15.72 6.01
N SER A 223 2.96 -15.00 6.58
CA SER A 223 1.79 -14.49 5.85
C SER A 223 2.12 -13.34 4.90
N CYS A 224 3.35 -12.79 4.96
CA CYS A 224 3.80 -11.71 4.10
C CYS A 224 3.69 -12.09 2.61
N VAL A 225 2.99 -11.26 1.86
CA VAL A 225 2.78 -11.42 0.42
C VAL A 225 3.83 -10.68 -0.42
N GLY A 226 4.77 -9.98 0.20
CA GLY A 226 5.86 -9.29 -0.50
C GLY A 226 5.42 -8.06 -1.29
N CYS A 227 4.45 -7.27 -0.78
CA CYS A 227 3.93 -6.12 -1.51
C CYS A 227 4.87 -4.89 -1.57
N GLY A 228 5.91 -4.84 -0.75
CA GLY A 228 6.89 -3.74 -0.74
C GLY A 228 6.51 -2.51 0.08
N LEU A 229 5.22 -2.31 0.43
CA LEU A 229 4.74 -1.09 1.09
C LEU A 229 5.48 -0.75 2.40
N CYS A 230 5.78 -1.75 3.24
CA CYS A 230 6.48 -1.49 4.50
C CYS A 230 7.94 -1.04 4.30
N GLY A 231 8.61 -1.57 3.27
CA GLY A 231 9.96 -1.12 2.89
C GLY A 231 9.93 0.29 2.31
N GLU A 232 8.99 0.57 1.41
CA GLU A 232 8.78 1.90 0.83
C GLU A 232 8.47 2.95 1.90
N ASN A 233 7.61 2.63 2.88
CA ASN A 233 7.34 3.50 4.02
C ASN A 233 8.59 3.77 4.85
N ALA A 234 9.36 2.73 5.17
CA ALA A 234 10.58 2.87 5.96
C ALA A 234 11.63 3.73 5.25
N HIS A 235 11.74 3.61 3.92
CA HIS A 235 12.68 4.38 3.12
C HIS A 235 12.20 5.82 2.89
N ALA A 236 10.95 6.02 2.47
CA ALA A 236 10.37 7.34 2.20
C ALA A 236 10.31 8.23 3.44
N ALA A 237 10.20 7.63 4.63
CA ALA A 237 10.27 8.35 5.90
C ALA A 237 11.67 8.33 6.54
N ALA A 238 12.68 7.75 5.86
CA ALA A 238 14.05 7.58 6.34
C ALA A 238 14.15 7.00 7.77
N LEU A 239 13.22 6.10 8.11
CA LEU A 239 12.99 5.67 9.49
C LEU A 239 13.94 4.56 9.92
N CYS A 240 14.23 3.61 9.02
CA CYS A 240 14.79 2.35 9.48
C CYS A 240 15.69 1.68 8.43
N PRO A 241 17.01 1.62 8.68
CA PRO A 241 17.95 0.91 7.80
C PRO A 241 17.84 -0.62 7.92
N SER A 242 17.05 -1.15 8.86
CA SER A 242 16.97 -2.60 9.11
C SER A 242 16.13 -3.37 8.11
N PHE A 243 15.37 -2.71 7.23
CA PHE A 243 14.56 -3.43 6.23
C PHE A 243 15.45 -3.95 5.11
N TYR A 244 15.32 -5.24 4.82
CA TYR A 244 15.95 -5.86 3.66
C TYR A 244 14.92 -6.61 2.82
N ARG A 245 15.21 -6.68 1.52
CA ARG A 245 14.46 -7.47 0.55
C ARG A 245 15.29 -8.69 0.16
N THR A 246 14.67 -9.87 0.21
CA THR A 246 15.25 -11.12 -0.25
C THR A 246 14.39 -11.74 -1.34
N GLU A 247 15.02 -12.51 -2.23
CA GLU A 247 14.36 -13.22 -3.32
C GLU A 247 14.39 -14.72 -3.04
N ILE A 248 13.22 -15.33 -2.93
CA ILE A 248 13.06 -16.78 -2.84
C ILE A 248 12.88 -17.31 -4.25
N ILE A 249 13.87 -18.06 -4.75
CA ILE A 249 13.84 -18.67 -6.08
C ILE A 249 13.41 -20.13 -5.96
N THR A 250 12.30 -20.49 -6.60
CA THR A 250 11.87 -21.89 -6.79
C THR A 250 12.20 -22.34 -8.21
N ASN A 251 12.69 -23.57 -8.38
CA ASN A 251 13.24 -24.10 -9.64
C ASN A 251 14.39 -23.22 -10.20
N PRO A 252 15.53 -23.12 -9.48
CA PRO A 252 16.64 -22.27 -9.90
C PRO A 252 17.27 -22.77 -11.20
N SER A 253 17.59 -21.83 -12.09
CA SER A 253 18.34 -22.10 -13.31
C SER A 253 19.79 -22.50 -13.00
N ARG A 254 20.51 -23.07 -13.98
CA ARG A 254 21.94 -23.36 -13.84
C ARG A 254 22.75 -22.11 -13.47
N TRP A 255 22.37 -20.97 -14.01
CA TRP A 255 22.97 -19.67 -13.70
C TRP A 255 22.74 -19.21 -12.26
N ASP A 256 21.52 -19.39 -11.74
CA ASP A 256 21.22 -19.05 -10.33
C ASP A 256 22.09 -19.88 -9.39
N ARG A 257 22.22 -21.19 -9.65
CA ARG A 257 23.07 -22.09 -8.84
C ARG A 257 24.54 -21.68 -8.89
N MET A 258 25.05 -21.33 -10.07
CA MET A 258 26.43 -20.89 -10.23
C MET A 258 26.69 -19.57 -9.48
N LYS A 259 25.79 -18.59 -9.60
CA LYS A 259 25.88 -17.33 -8.84
C LYS A 259 25.89 -17.57 -7.34
N THR A 260 25.02 -18.44 -6.84
CA THR A 260 24.99 -18.78 -5.41
C THR A 260 26.30 -19.42 -4.97
N ALA A 261 26.85 -20.37 -5.73
CA ALA A 261 28.12 -21.02 -5.40
C ALA A 261 29.30 -20.03 -5.33
N ILE A 262 29.38 -19.10 -6.28
CA ILE A 262 30.40 -18.05 -6.28
C ILE A 262 30.22 -17.12 -5.07
N ARG A 263 28.99 -16.67 -4.81
CA ARG A 263 28.68 -15.79 -3.67
C ARG A 263 29.01 -16.46 -2.34
N SER A 264 28.61 -17.72 -2.15
CA SER A 264 28.90 -18.46 -0.91
C SER A 264 30.39 -18.58 -0.67
N ARG A 265 31.19 -18.95 -1.70
CA ARG A 265 32.66 -19.00 -1.57
C ARG A 265 33.28 -17.66 -1.22
N TYR A 266 32.78 -16.59 -1.82
CA TYR A 266 33.27 -15.24 -1.53
C TYR A 266 32.92 -14.78 -0.10
N ILE A 267 31.69 -15.03 0.34
CA ILE A 267 31.23 -14.73 1.70
C ILE A 267 32.06 -15.50 2.73
N GLU A 268 32.25 -16.81 2.52
CA GLU A 268 33.07 -17.67 3.38
C GLU A 268 34.52 -17.18 3.45
N PHE A 269 35.11 -16.78 2.32
CA PHE A 269 36.44 -16.18 2.26
C PHE A 269 36.55 -14.88 3.07
N LEU A 270 35.55 -13.99 2.97
CA LEU A 270 35.53 -12.73 3.73
C LEU A 270 35.29 -12.95 5.23
N GLN A 271 34.38 -13.87 5.58
CA GLN A 271 34.03 -14.17 6.97
C GLN A 271 35.15 -14.90 7.70
N HIS A 272 35.94 -15.73 7.01
CA HIS A 272 37.09 -16.42 7.61
C HIS A 272 38.10 -15.47 8.27
N GLY A 273 38.26 -14.24 7.78
CA GLY A 273 39.13 -13.24 8.41
C GLY A 273 38.53 -12.63 9.68
N VAL A 274 37.20 -12.49 9.73
CA VAL A 274 36.45 -11.93 10.86
C VAL A 274 36.30 -12.99 11.97
N GLU A 275 35.95 -14.22 11.60
CA GLU A 275 35.84 -15.36 12.51
C GLU A 275 37.18 -15.67 13.20
N ARG A 276 38.31 -15.62 12.48
CA ARG A 276 39.64 -15.80 13.10
C ARG A 276 40.00 -14.71 14.10
N ARG A 277 39.50 -13.48 13.94
CA ARG A 277 39.71 -12.40 14.92
C ARG A 277 38.79 -12.53 16.13
N LEU A 278 37.55 -12.97 15.93
CA LEU A 278 36.60 -13.24 17.01
C LEU A 278 37.01 -14.44 17.87
N ALA A 279 37.51 -15.52 17.25
CA ALA A 279 38.05 -16.68 17.97
C ALA A 279 39.29 -16.38 18.81
N GLY A 280 39.97 -15.25 18.58
CA GLY A 280 41.07 -14.75 19.43
C GLY A 280 40.61 -13.94 20.64
N LEU A 281 39.30 -13.70 20.79
CA LEU A 281 38.71 -12.88 21.85
C LEU A 281 37.81 -13.68 22.81
N GLU A 282 37.68 -15.00 22.65
CA GLU A 282 36.99 -15.86 23.62
C GLU A 282 37.86 -15.98 24.90
N PRO A 283 37.38 -15.54 26.08
CA PRO A 283 38.09 -15.78 27.33
C PRO A 283 37.93 -17.25 27.74
N SER A 284 39.05 -17.90 28.01
CA SER A 284 39.19 -19.23 28.62
C SER A 284 38.47 -19.36 29.96
#